data_AF-A0A951C3P5-F1
#
_entry.id   AF-A0A951C3P5-F1
#
_cell.length_a   1.000
_cell.length_b   1.000
_cell.length_c   1.000
_cell.angle_alpha   90.00
_cell.angle_beta   90.00
_cell.angle_gamma   90.00
#
_symmetry.space_group_name_H-M   'P 1'
#
loop_
_entity.id
_entity.type
_entity.pdbx_description
1 polymer ?
#
loop_
_entity_poly.entity_id
_entity_poly.type
_entity_poly.pdbx_seq_one_letter_code
_entity_poly.pdbx_strand_id
1 'polypeptide(L)'
;MPAVIPIRASREGVYVVLEAALPERPPHNIGVLLADPESGKPWLRMRSDYGFAQPEDAEVLELLEEDMQARAAELGALRYLDWLEDTLSNVLRVSGRQMVRVDSFTRVLDRLYSEYVEPVKVERFVTHLPLYTLRAAAGKLGEEMESVEEDWVRAPEGMRLGPDLFVAHVVGHSMEPRIPDGSLNLFRWNPVGSRQGKILLIERYGVTDQTARYTVKHYTSRKRYSEDGEAWEHERIRLEPLNPEFEPWDVEPHEFAVVAEWVHVLD
;
A
#
# COMPACT_ATOMS: atom_id res chain seq x y z
N MET A 1 10.14 8.68 -23.11
CA MET A 1 9.84 8.77 -21.66
C MET A 1 8.50 8.07 -21.46
N PRO A 2 8.42 6.99 -20.66
CA PRO A 2 7.11 6.44 -20.34
C PRO A 2 6.37 7.48 -19.51
N ALA A 3 5.23 7.93 -20.01
CA ALA A 3 4.36 8.86 -19.32
C ALA A 3 3.89 8.17 -18.03
N VAL A 4 4.30 8.69 -16.89
CA VAL A 4 3.72 8.35 -15.59
C VAL A 4 2.29 8.84 -15.64
N ILE A 5 1.37 7.94 -15.98
CA ILE A 5 -0.07 8.23 -15.94
C ILE A 5 -0.39 8.56 -14.49
N PRO A 6 -0.99 9.72 -14.19
CA PRO A 6 -1.32 10.07 -12.82
C PRO A 6 -2.31 9.05 -12.28
N ILE A 7 -1.88 8.32 -11.24
CA ILE A 7 -2.67 7.32 -10.52
C ILE A 7 -3.88 8.03 -9.91
N ARG A 8 -5.08 7.79 -10.44
CA ARG A 8 -6.33 8.34 -9.89
C ARG A 8 -7.03 7.31 -9.05
N ALA A 9 -6.48 7.13 -7.86
CA ALA A 9 -7.21 6.75 -6.66
C ALA A 9 -6.73 7.61 -5.50
N SER A 10 -6.73 8.93 -5.72
CA SER A 10 -6.42 9.84 -4.64
C SER A 10 -7.62 9.93 -3.73
N ARG A 11 -7.58 9.19 -2.62
CA ARG A 11 -8.41 9.50 -1.46
C ARG A 11 -7.94 10.85 -0.92
N GLU A 12 -8.85 11.63 -0.35
CA GLU A 12 -8.46 12.86 0.32
C GLU A 12 -8.07 12.53 1.76
N GLY A 13 -6.85 12.89 2.14
CA GLY A 13 -6.37 12.85 3.51
C GLY A 13 -6.28 14.25 4.08
N VAL A 14 -6.40 14.36 5.40
CA VAL A 14 -6.17 15.61 6.13
C VAL A 14 -5.01 15.38 7.08
N TYR A 15 -3.99 16.23 7.07
CA TYR A 15 -2.87 16.11 8.00
C TYR A 15 -2.61 17.39 8.78
N VAL A 16 -1.94 17.21 9.92
CA VAL A 16 -1.34 18.26 10.74
C VAL A 16 0.08 17.86 11.11
N VAL A 17 0.92 18.86 11.34
CA VAL A 17 2.26 18.70 11.91
C VAL A 17 2.18 18.95 13.41
N LEU A 18 2.79 18.07 14.19
CA LEU A 18 2.93 18.18 15.64
C LEU A 18 4.23 18.90 15.98
N GLU A 19 4.17 19.88 16.86
CA GLU A 19 5.31 20.71 17.25
C GLU A 19 5.50 20.71 18.78
N ALA A 20 6.72 20.45 19.24
CA ALA A 20 7.14 20.69 20.63
C ALA A 20 7.67 22.12 20.77
N ALA A 21 6.98 22.93 21.57
CA ALA A 21 7.35 24.31 21.90
C ALA A 21 7.86 24.40 23.35
N LEU A 22 9.09 23.91 23.55
CA LEU A 22 9.76 23.90 24.86
C LEU A 22 10.23 25.31 25.28
N PRO A 23 10.27 25.63 26.58
CA PRO A 23 10.74 26.94 27.06
C PRO A 23 12.15 27.27 26.54
N GLU A 24 12.33 28.54 26.16
CA GLU A 24 13.62 29.09 25.69
C GLU A 24 14.23 28.40 24.44
N ARG A 25 13.45 27.57 23.74
CA ARG A 25 13.85 26.89 22.51
C ARG A 25 12.86 27.22 21.38
N PRO A 26 13.31 27.26 20.11
CA PRO A 26 12.37 27.35 19.00
C PRO A 26 11.46 26.10 18.99
N PRO A 27 10.22 26.20 18.50
CA PRO A 27 9.39 25.03 18.26
C PRO A 27 10.10 24.04 17.32
N HIS A 28 9.99 22.76 17.63
CA HIS A 28 10.54 21.68 16.82
C HIS A 28 9.41 20.78 16.35
N ASN A 29 9.40 20.43 15.06
CA ASN A 29 8.47 19.45 14.53
C ASN A 29 8.84 18.07 15.10
N ILE A 30 7.85 17.40 15.68
CA ILE A 30 8.02 16.12 16.35
C ILE A 30 7.17 15.00 15.76
N GLY A 31 6.25 15.30 14.85
CA GLY A 31 5.41 14.27 14.27
C GLY A 31 4.44 14.77 13.22
N VAL A 32 3.77 13.82 12.59
CA VAL A 32 2.69 14.06 11.62
C VAL A 32 1.53 13.16 11.99
N LEU A 33 0.34 13.74 12.04
CA LEU A 33 -0.92 13.00 12.11
C LEU A 33 -1.63 13.17 10.77
N LEU A 34 -1.88 12.06 10.08
CA LEU A 34 -2.64 11.96 8.85
C LEU A 34 -3.97 11.24 9.14
N ALA A 35 -5.07 11.91 8.86
CA ALA A 35 -6.41 11.40 9.04
C ALA A 35 -7.00 10.96 7.70
N ASP A 36 -7.63 9.79 7.70
CA ASP A 36 -8.54 9.34 6.65
C ASP A 36 -9.97 9.79 7.00
N PRO A 37 -10.55 10.80 6.32
CA PRO A 37 -11.90 11.29 6.61
C PRO A 37 -13.00 10.28 6.30
N GLU A 38 -12.76 9.35 5.38
CA GLU A 38 -13.76 8.36 4.96
C GLU A 38 -13.83 7.18 5.92
N SER A 39 -12.68 6.62 6.31
CA SER A 39 -12.64 5.48 7.26
C SER A 39 -12.62 5.93 8.71
N GLY A 40 -12.27 7.19 8.99
CA GLY A 40 -12.02 7.70 10.33
C GLY A 40 -10.73 7.15 10.96
N LYS A 41 -9.89 6.44 10.21
CA LYS A 41 -8.65 5.85 10.71
C LYS A 41 -7.53 6.90 10.83
N PRO A 42 -6.89 7.04 12.00
CA PRO A 42 -5.74 7.92 12.16
C PRO A 42 -4.44 7.19 11.79
N TRP A 43 -3.48 7.96 11.28
CA TRP A 43 -2.13 7.53 10.98
C TRP A 43 -1.16 8.52 11.62
N LEU A 44 -0.58 8.12 12.75
CA LEU A 44 0.33 8.96 13.52
C LEU A 44 1.75 8.44 13.37
N ARG A 45 2.70 9.37 13.20
CA ARG A 45 4.12 9.08 13.35
C ARG A 45 4.80 10.20 14.10
N MET A 46 5.56 9.83 15.12
CA MET A 46 6.36 10.76 15.89
C MET A 46 7.86 10.43 15.78
N ARG A 47 8.66 11.40 16.18
CA ARG A 47 10.10 11.25 16.30
C ARG A 47 10.42 10.32 17.46
N SER A 48 11.43 9.48 17.27
CA SER A 48 11.93 8.56 18.30
C SER A 48 13.11 9.12 19.10
N ASP A 49 13.75 10.20 18.63
CA ASP A 49 14.89 10.86 19.27
C ASP A 49 14.57 12.33 19.62
N TYR A 50 14.59 12.65 20.91
CA TYR A 50 14.35 14.00 21.42
C TYR A 50 15.61 14.67 21.94
N GLY A 51 16.77 14.44 21.32
CA GLY A 51 18.05 15.08 21.70
C GLY A 51 18.05 16.62 21.71
N PHE A 52 17.01 17.26 21.18
CA PHE A 52 16.76 18.70 21.28
C PHE A 52 15.99 19.12 22.54
N ALA A 53 15.61 18.19 23.42
CA ALA A 53 14.90 18.43 24.68
C ALA A 53 15.82 18.19 25.89
N GLN A 54 15.41 18.62 27.09
CA GLN A 54 16.08 18.19 28.33
C GLN A 54 15.68 16.75 28.66
N PRO A 55 16.46 15.98 29.44
CA PRO A 55 16.13 14.58 29.75
C PRO A 55 14.72 14.38 30.31
N GLU A 56 14.29 15.27 31.21
CA GLU A 56 12.95 15.23 31.81
C GLU A 56 11.83 15.46 30.77
N ASP A 57 12.04 16.38 29.82
CA ASP A 57 11.09 16.64 28.73
C ASP A 57 11.11 15.50 27.69
N ALA A 58 12.30 14.96 27.40
CA ALA A 58 12.49 13.86 26.45
C ALA A 58 11.75 12.59 26.92
N GLU A 59 11.87 12.23 28.20
CA GLU A 59 11.15 11.09 28.80
C GLU A 59 9.63 11.22 28.62
N VAL A 60 9.07 12.43 28.75
CA VAL A 60 7.65 12.67 28.52
C VAL A 60 7.27 12.54 27.05
N LEU A 61 8.10 13.07 26.14
CA LEU A 61 7.86 13.01 24.71
C LEU A 61 7.99 11.59 24.14
N GLU A 62 8.88 10.77 24.69
CA GLU A 62 9.03 9.36 24.32
C GLU A 62 7.79 8.52 24.64
N LEU A 63 7.08 8.85 25.73
CA LEU A 63 5.84 8.18 26.11
C LEU A 63 4.59 8.71 25.38
N LEU A 64 4.72 9.86 24.71
CA LEU A 64 3.60 10.56 24.13
C LEU A 64 3.03 9.83 22.90
N GLU A 65 3.88 9.21 22.08
CA GLU A 65 3.43 8.55 20.84
C GLU A 65 2.43 7.44 21.13
N GLU A 66 2.69 6.56 22.10
CA GLU A 66 1.79 5.47 22.45
C GLU A 66 0.44 5.98 23.00
N ASP A 67 0.45 6.99 23.87
CA ASP A 67 -0.80 7.60 24.39
C ASP A 67 -1.59 8.29 23.27
N MET A 68 -0.91 9.01 22.38
CA MET A 68 -1.54 9.66 21.24
C MET A 68 -2.14 8.64 20.26
N GLN A 69 -1.42 7.55 19.95
CA GLN A 69 -1.94 6.47 19.11
C GLN A 69 -3.16 5.81 19.73
N ALA A 70 -3.12 5.50 21.03
CA ALA A 70 -4.25 4.90 21.74
C ALA A 70 -5.49 5.80 21.74
N ARG A 71 -5.33 7.08 22.04
CA ARG A 71 -6.44 8.07 22.00
C ARG A 71 -6.98 8.27 20.59
N ALA A 72 -6.10 8.35 19.59
CA ALA A 72 -6.51 8.51 18.21
C ALA A 72 -7.35 7.30 17.76
N ALA A 73 -6.94 6.08 18.12
CA ALA A 73 -7.67 4.87 17.81
C ALA A 73 -9.04 4.81 18.50
N GLU A 74 -9.17 5.34 19.72
CA GLU A 74 -10.44 5.40 20.46
C GLU A 74 -11.40 6.45 19.87
N LEU A 75 -10.92 7.67 19.63
CA LEU A 75 -11.75 8.78 19.19
C LEU A 75 -12.04 8.74 17.68
N GLY A 76 -11.16 8.14 16.89
CA GLY A 76 -11.15 8.27 15.43
C GLY A 76 -10.53 9.59 14.99
N ALA A 77 -10.02 9.61 13.75
CA ALA A 77 -9.05 10.60 13.29
C ALA A 77 -9.53 12.05 13.36
N LEU A 78 -10.74 12.35 12.85
CA LEU A 78 -11.25 13.72 12.81
C LEU A 78 -11.59 14.25 14.20
N ARG A 79 -12.22 13.44 15.06
CA ARG A 79 -12.51 13.84 16.45
C ARG A 79 -11.24 14.01 17.27
N TYR A 80 -10.23 13.20 16.99
CA TYR A 80 -8.92 13.36 17.63
C TYR A 80 -8.24 14.65 17.18
N LEU A 81 -8.35 15.04 15.91
CA LEU A 81 -7.89 16.35 15.43
C LEU A 81 -8.61 17.52 16.12
N ASP A 82 -9.94 17.47 16.21
CA ASP A 82 -10.71 18.49 16.94
C ASP A 82 -10.23 18.58 18.40
N TRP A 83 -10.04 17.43 19.06
CA TRP A 83 -9.55 17.36 20.43
C TRP A 83 -8.14 17.95 20.59
N LEU A 84 -7.23 17.67 19.66
CA LEU A 84 -5.89 18.24 19.66
C LEU A 84 -5.95 19.77 19.52
N GLU A 85 -6.75 20.30 18.60
CA GLU A 85 -6.87 21.74 18.41
C GLU A 85 -7.42 22.47 19.65
N ASP A 86 -8.30 21.83 20.42
CA ASP A 86 -8.91 22.42 21.62
C ASP A 86 -8.10 22.20 22.91
N THR A 87 -7.38 21.08 23.02
CA THR A 87 -6.76 20.62 24.29
C THR A 87 -5.26 20.90 24.36
N LEU A 88 -4.61 21.10 23.22
CA LEU A 88 -3.17 21.27 23.17
C LEU A 88 -2.73 22.55 23.89
N SER A 89 -1.64 22.42 24.65
CA SER A 89 -1.12 23.46 25.52
C SER A 89 -0.04 24.31 24.82
N ASN A 90 0.57 25.26 25.53
CA ASN A 90 1.71 26.01 24.99
C ASN A 90 2.91 25.12 24.60
N VAL A 91 3.02 23.91 25.19
CA VAL A 91 4.16 22.98 25.08
C VAL A 91 4.07 22.06 23.86
N LEU A 92 2.86 21.62 23.50
CA LEU A 92 2.61 20.77 22.34
C LEU A 92 1.61 21.50 21.46
N ARG A 93 1.95 21.75 20.19
CA ARG A 93 1.12 22.51 19.25
C ARG A 93 0.83 21.69 18.01
N VAL A 94 -0.24 22.06 17.31
CA VAL A 94 -0.59 21.53 15.99
C VAL A 94 -0.59 22.64 14.97
N SER A 95 -0.13 22.33 13.76
CA SER A 95 -0.35 23.18 12.60
C SER A 95 -1.83 23.24 12.24
N GLY A 96 -2.22 24.17 11.36
CA GLY A 96 -3.51 24.10 10.70
C GLY A 96 -3.64 22.84 9.84
N ARG A 97 -4.89 22.39 9.63
CA ARG A 97 -5.22 21.25 8.77
C ARG A 97 -4.83 21.52 7.32
N GLN A 98 -4.17 20.55 6.70
CA GLN A 98 -3.80 20.59 5.29
C GLN A 98 -4.37 19.37 4.56
N MET A 99 -4.86 19.58 3.34
CA MET A 99 -5.37 18.50 2.50
C MET A 99 -4.26 17.87 1.68
N VAL A 100 -4.31 16.56 1.50
CA VAL A 100 -3.34 15.81 0.71
C VAL A 100 -4.04 14.71 -0.08
N ARG A 101 -3.56 14.44 -1.29
CA ARG A 101 -3.99 13.29 -2.08
C ARG A 101 -3.24 12.04 -1.61
N VAL A 102 -3.98 10.98 -1.32
CA VAL A 102 -3.47 9.74 -0.73
C VAL A 102 -3.73 8.56 -1.68
N ASP A 103 -2.64 7.95 -2.14
CA ASP A 103 -2.63 6.64 -2.81
C ASP A 103 -2.48 5.49 -1.80
N SER A 104 -1.69 5.71 -0.76
CA SER A 104 -1.54 4.89 0.44
C SER A 104 -1.16 5.79 1.61
N PHE A 105 -1.90 5.70 2.71
CA PHE A 105 -1.70 6.46 3.94
C PHE A 105 -0.33 6.19 4.56
N THR A 106 0.12 4.93 4.57
CA THR A 106 1.48 4.60 5.06
C THR A 106 2.57 5.32 4.25
N ARG A 107 2.46 5.33 2.91
CA ARG A 107 3.40 6.02 2.04
C ARG A 107 3.34 7.54 2.20
N VAL A 108 2.14 8.12 2.22
CA VAL A 108 1.97 9.57 2.37
C VAL A 108 2.44 10.03 3.74
N LEU A 109 2.19 9.27 4.80
CA LEU A 109 2.69 9.55 6.14
C LEU A 109 4.22 9.58 6.17
N ASP A 110 4.90 8.59 5.59
CA ASP A 110 6.37 8.56 5.53
C ASP A 110 6.95 9.73 4.72
N ARG A 111 6.28 10.13 3.64
CA ARG A 111 6.66 11.32 2.86
C ARG A 111 6.50 12.60 3.68
N LEU A 112 5.34 12.82 4.29
CA LEU A 112 5.07 14.00 5.12
C LEU A 112 6.02 14.07 6.33
N TYR A 113 6.27 12.93 6.97
CA TYR A 113 7.23 12.83 8.06
C TYR A 113 8.65 13.18 7.59
N SER A 114 9.08 12.69 6.42
CA SER A 114 10.37 13.05 5.83
C SER A 114 10.49 14.52 5.46
N GLU A 115 9.38 15.13 5.03
CA GLU A 115 9.31 16.54 4.64
C GLU A 115 9.36 17.48 5.86
N TYR A 116 8.63 17.16 6.92
CA TYR A 116 8.42 18.07 8.05
C TYR A 116 9.23 17.73 9.31
N VAL A 117 9.59 16.46 9.53
CA VAL A 117 10.16 16.01 10.82
C VAL A 117 11.62 15.59 10.66
N GLU A 118 11.88 14.50 9.94
CA GLU A 118 13.23 14.00 9.63
C GLU A 118 13.19 12.89 8.57
N PRO A 119 14.29 12.66 7.82
CA PRO A 119 14.31 11.62 6.79
C PRO A 119 13.99 10.22 7.34
N VAL A 120 13.02 9.53 6.72
CA VAL A 120 12.75 8.12 7.04
C VAL A 120 13.87 7.23 6.49
N LYS A 121 14.48 6.44 7.37
CA LYS A 121 15.43 5.40 6.98
C LYS A 121 14.69 4.23 6.32
N VAL A 122 15.04 3.93 5.07
CA VAL A 122 14.52 2.76 4.35
C VAL A 122 15.29 1.51 4.75
N GLU A 123 14.60 0.53 5.34
CA GLU A 123 15.17 -0.77 5.70
C GLU A 123 14.52 -1.88 4.86
N ARG A 124 15.24 -2.29 3.81
CA ARG A 124 14.80 -3.24 2.79
C ARG A 124 14.45 -4.59 3.40
N PHE A 125 13.23 -5.07 3.17
CA PHE A 125 12.69 -6.32 3.69
C PHE A 125 12.72 -6.44 5.22
N VAL A 126 12.87 -5.32 5.94
CA VAL A 126 12.70 -5.22 7.38
C VAL A 126 11.45 -4.41 7.69
N THR A 127 11.38 -3.19 7.15
CA THR A 127 10.21 -2.31 7.26
C THR A 127 9.65 -1.92 5.90
N HIS A 128 10.41 -2.07 4.80
CA HIS A 128 10.01 -1.62 3.47
C HIS A 128 10.05 -2.74 2.42
N LEU A 129 9.18 -2.64 1.42
CA LEU A 129 9.10 -3.49 0.25
C LEU A 129 9.31 -2.69 -1.03
N PRO A 130 9.89 -3.29 -2.09
CA PRO A 130 10.09 -2.60 -3.35
C PRO A 130 8.76 -2.34 -4.05
N LEU A 131 8.60 -1.13 -4.58
CA LEU A 131 7.53 -0.74 -5.50
C LEU A 131 7.98 -0.95 -6.94
N TYR A 132 7.18 -1.68 -7.71
CA TYR A 132 7.36 -1.84 -9.15
C TYR A 132 6.11 -1.42 -9.92
N THR A 133 6.29 -1.05 -11.18
CA THR A 133 5.20 -1.19 -12.16
C THR A 133 4.87 -2.66 -12.36
N LEU A 134 3.62 -3.00 -12.72
CA LEU A 134 3.25 -4.39 -13.03
C LEU A 134 4.13 -5.00 -14.14
N ARG A 135 4.58 -4.18 -15.09
CA ARG A 135 5.52 -4.57 -16.14
C ARG A 135 6.91 -4.87 -15.59
N ALA A 136 7.47 -3.97 -14.78
CA ALA A 136 8.81 -4.14 -14.20
C ALA A 136 8.84 -5.34 -13.25
N ALA A 137 7.74 -5.55 -12.53
CA ALA A 137 7.53 -6.78 -11.78
C ALA A 137 7.67 -7.96 -12.74
N ALA A 138 6.79 -8.14 -13.72
CA ALA A 138 6.82 -9.28 -14.63
C ALA A 138 8.18 -9.52 -15.32
N GLY A 139 8.91 -8.45 -15.65
CA GLY A 139 10.26 -8.52 -16.19
C GLY A 139 11.26 -9.23 -15.28
N LYS A 140 11.08 -9.22 -13.95
CA LYS A 140 11.91 -9.97 -12.99
C LYS A 140 11.78 -11.50 -13.14
N LEU A 141 10.73 -11.97 -13.81
CA LEU A 141 10.52 -13.38 -14.12
C LEU A 141 11.23 -13.82 -15.44
N GLY A 142 11.64 -12.87 -16.28
CA GLY A 142 12.35 -13.11 -17.54
C GLY A 142 13.79 -12.61 -17.51
N GLU A 143 14.69 -13.23 -18.29
CA GLU A 143 16.12 -12.89 -18.30
C GLU A 143 16.46 -11.56 -19.01
N GLU A 144 15.49 -10.84 -19.57
CA GLU A 144 15.74 -9.76 -20.54
C GLU A 144 15.54 -8.32 -20.04
N MET A 145 15.12 -8.07 -18.81
CA MET A 145 14.96 -6.69 -18.31
C MET A 145 15.53 -6.48 -16.92
N GLU A 146 16.38 -5.47 -16.79
CA GLU A 146 16.78 -4.91 -15.49
C GLU A 146 15.51 -4.30 -14.86
N SER A 147 14.90 -5.02 -13.92
CA SER A 147 13.72 -4.55 -13.20
C SER A 147 14.13 -3.41 -12.27
N VAL A 148 13.91 -2.16 -12.68
CA VAL A 148 14.18 -0.99 -11.86
C VAL A 148 13.02 -0.79 -10.89
N GLU A 149 13.34 -0.80 -9.59
CA GLU A 149 12.44 -0.43 -8.50
C GLU A 149 12.10 1.07 -8.64
N GLU A 150 10.82 1.42 -8.57
CA GLU A 150 10.40 2.84 -8.59
C GLU A 150 10.66 3.51 -7.26
N ASP A 151 10.44 2.79 -6.16
CA ASP A 151 10.59 3.27 -4.78
C ASP A 151 10.60 2.11 -3.78
N TRP A 152 10.71 2.42 -2.49
CA TRP A 152 10.53 1.49 -1.36
C TRP A 152 9.42 1.98 -0.44
N VAL A 153 8.39 1.16 -0.27
CA VAL A 153 7.20 1.51 0.52
C VAL A 153 7.23 0.76 1.84
N ARG A 154 6.92 1.45 2.94
CA ARG A 154 6.73 0.80 4.24
C ARG A 154 5.60 -0.20 4.20
N ALA A 155 5.85 -1.40 4.70
CA ALA A 155 4.83 -2.43 4.82
C ALA A 155 4.04 -2.29 6.14
N PRO A 156 2.80 -2.81 6.22
CA PRO A 156 2.06 -2.87 7.46
C PRO A 156 2.82 -3.58 8.58
N GLU A 157 2.62 -3.13 9.82
CA GLU A 157 3.25 -3.72 10.99
C GLU A 157 2.82 -5.18 11.20
N GLY A 158 3.70 -5.97 11.83
CA GLY A 158 3.46 -7.39 12.13
C GLY A 158 3.56 -8.31 10.90
N MET A 159 3.82 -7.79 9.70
CA MET A 159 4.03 -8.60 8.52
C MET A 159 5.48 -9.12 8.44
N ARG A 160 5.64 -10.42 8.16
CA ARG A 160 6.94 -10.99 7.80
C ARG A 160 7.28 -10.60 6.36
N LEU A 161 8.26 -9.71 6.20
CA LEU A 161 8.75 -9.29 4.90
C LEU A 161 9.80 -10.25 4.34
N GLY A 162 9.87 -10.32 3.02
CA GLY A 162 10.78 -11.21 2.30
C GLY A 162 10.97 -10.78 0.84
N PRO A 163 12.04 -11.26 0.18
CA PRO A 163 12.35 -10.91 -1.21
C PRO A 163 11.35 -11.48 -2.23
N ASP A 164 10.46 -12.37 -1.79
CA ASP A 164 9.32 -12.87 -2.54
C ASP A 164 8.15 -11.88 -2.58
N LEU A 165 8.18 -10.81 -1.77
CA LEU A 165 7.13 -9.81 -1.73
C LEU A 165 7.51 -8.53 -2.50
N PHE A 166 6.50 -7.91 -3.11
CA PHE A 166 6.64 -6.60 -3.73
C PHE A 166 5.30 -5.87 -3.74
N VAL A 167 5.38 -4.57 -4.00
CA VAL A 167 4.22 -3.69 -4.06
C VAL A 167 4.05 -3.18 -5.49
N ALA A 168 2.81 -3.04 -5.94
CA ALA A 168 2.48 -2.40 -7.21
C ALA A 168 1.12 -1.70 -7.15
N HIS A 169 0.95 -0.64 -7.93
CA HIS A 169 -0.36 -0.04 -8.15
C HIS A 169 -1.20 -0.92 -9.09
N VAL A 170 -2.47 -1.12 -8.75
CA VAL A 170 -3.45 -1.75 -9.64
C VAL A 170 -4.36 -0.66 -10.17
N VAL A 171 -4.50 -0.59 -11.49
CA VAL A 171 -5.35 0.40 -12.17
C VAL A 171 -6.47 -0.33 -12.90
N GLY A 172 -7.68 0.21 -12.80
CA GLY A 172 -8.92 -0.30 -13.38
C GLY A 172 -9.89 -0.87 -12.33
N HIS A 173 -11.17 -0.84 -12.67
CA HIS A 173 -12.28 -1.17 -11.76
C HIS A 173 -12.67 -2.66 -11.75
N SER A 174 -12.02 -3.51 -12.56
CA SER A 174 -12.45 -4.91 -12.76
C SER A 174 -12.37 -5.81 -11.52
N MET A 175 -11.62 -5.39 -10.51
CA MET A 175 -11.40 -6.16 -9.27
C MET A 175 -12.08 -5.51 -8.05
N GLU A 176 -12.89 -4.47 -8.27
CA GLU A 176 -13.68 -3.83 -7.23
C GLU A 176 -14.80 -4.75 -6.69
N PRO A 177 -15.20 -4.57 -5.42
CA PRO A 177 -14.70 -3.60 -4.45
C PRO A 177 -13.41 -4.05 -3.73
N ARG A 178 -12.94 -5.28 -3.96
CA ARG A 178 -11.84 -5.88 -3.18
C ARG A 178 -10.47 -5.29 -3.47
N ILE A 179 -10.25 -4.87 -4.72
CA ILE A 179 -9.05 -4.15 -5.15
C ILE A 179 -9.56 -2.87 -5.82
N PRO A 180 -9.56 -1.74 -5.11
CA PRO A 180 -9.97 -0.46 -5.67
C PRO A 180 -9.07 -0.05 -6.84
N ASP A 181 -9.61 0.69 -7.81
CA ASP A 181 -8.78 1.39 -8.80
C ASP A 181 -7.69 2.21 -8.10
N GLY A 182 -6.54 2.35 -8.76
CA GLY A 182 -5.31 3.02 -8.31
C GLY A 182 -4.72 2.60 -6.96
N SER A 183 -5.25 1.58 -6.30
CA SER A 183 -4.79 1.15 -4.97
C SER A 183 -3.38 0.55 -4.99
N LEU A 184 -2.67 0.69 -3.88
CA LEU A 184 -1.35 0.11 -3.68
C LEU A 184 -1.50 -1.32 -3.14
N ASN A 185 -0.97 -2.32 -3.84
CA ASN A 185 -1.28 -3.74 -3.56
C ASN A 185 -0.01 -4.55 -3.29
N LEU A 186 -0.08 -5.43 -2.30
CA LEU A 186 0.95 -6.41 -1.98
C LEU A 186 0.79 -7.67 -2.82
N PHE A 187 1.89 -8.10 -3.43
CA PHE A 187 1.97 -9.31 -4.22
C PHE A 187 3.11 -10.21 -3.73
N ARG A 188 2.94 -11.52 -3.95
CA ARG A 188 3.97 -12.54 -3.75
C ARG A 188 4.37 -13.15 -5.10
N TRP A 189 5.66 -13.05 -5.41
CA TRP A 189 6.32 -13.74 -6.50
C TRP A 189 6.16 -15.25 -6.41
N ASN A 190 6.09 -15.91 -7.57
CA ASN A 190 6.18 -17.38 -7.68
C ASN A 190 5.22 -18.11 -6.71
N PRO A 191 3.89 -17.91 -6.86
CA PRO A 191 2.93 -18.49 -5.94
C PRO A 191 3.03 -20.02 -5.92
N VAL A 192 3.15 -20.57 -4.72
CA VAL A 192 3.26 -22.01 -4.50
C VAL A 192 1.88 -22.67 -4.43
N GLY A 193 1.81 -23.94 -4.84
CA GLY A 193 0.60 -24.75 -4.76
C GLY A 193 -0.43 -24.44 -5.85
N SER A 194 -1.70 -24.76 -5.57
CA SER A 194 -2.79 -24.57 -6.53
C SER A 194 -3.03 -23.08 -6.81
N ARG A 195 -3.30 -22.77 -8.09
CA ARG A 195 -3.76 -21.45 -8.55
C ARG A 195 -5.26 -21.27 -8.34
N GLN A 196 -5.98 -22.36 -8.09
CA GLN A 196 -7.44 -22.36 -7.99
C GLN A 196 -7.93 -21.42 -6.89
N GLY A 197 -8.83 -20.50 -7.26
CA GLY A 197 -9.46 -19.57 -6.33
C GLY A 197 -8.56 -18.40 -5.89
N LYS A 198 -7.36 -18.27 -6.46
CA LYS A 198 -6.44 -17.19 -6.13
C LYS A 198 -6.66 -15.98 -7.01
N ILE A 199 -6.35 -14.80 -6.50
CA ILE A 199 -6.21 -13.60 -7.31
C ILE A 199 -4.76 -13.51 -7.76
N LEU A 200 -4.54 -13.44 -9.06
CA LEU A 200 -3.21 -13.50 -9.67
C LEU A 200 -2.94 -12.28 -10.53
N LEU A 201 -1.71 -11.79 -10.48
CA LEU A 201 -1.14 -10.95 -11.52
C LEU A 201 -0.69 -11.84 -12.67
N ILE A 202 -1.19 -11.54 -13.87
CA ILE A 202 -1.03 -12.35 -15.07
C ILE A 202 -0.45 -11.47 -16.18
N GLU A 203 0.57 -12.00 -16.85
CA GLU A 203 1.04 -11.48 -18.14
C GLU A 203 0.36 -12.26 -19.27
N ARG A 204 -0.34 -11.55 -20.15
CA ARG A 204 -0.97 -12.11 -21.34
C ARG A 204 -0.06 -12.01 -22.55
N TYR A 205 0.01 -13.07 -23.32
CA TYR A 205 0.70 -13.12 -24.61
C TYR A 205 -0.27 -12.79 -25.76
N GLY A 206 0.27 -12.36 -26.90
CA GLY A 206 -0.53 -12.09 -28.10
C GLY A 206 -1.45 -10.86 -28.05
N VAL A 207 -1.53 -10.15 -26.92
CA VAL A 207 -2.27 -8.88 -26.83
C VAL A 207 -1.45 -7.71 -27.36
N THR A 208 -2.05 -6.96 -28.30
CA THR A 208 -1.46 -5.75 -28.89
C THR A 208 -1.51 -4.56 -27.94
N ASP A 209 -2.54 -4.49 -27.10
CA ASP A 209 -2.69 -3.46 -26.09
C ASP A 209 -1.74 -3.73 -24.90
N GLN A 210 -0.75 -2.84 -24.72
CA GLN A 210 0.21 -2.94 -23.62
C GLN A 210 -0.45 -2.76 -22.25
N THR A 211 -1.58 -2.06 -22.16
CA THR A 211 -2.32 -1.89 -20.89
C THR A 211 -3.07 -3.16 -20.50
N ALA A 212 -3.50 -3.95 -21.49
CA ALA A 212 -4.15 -5.26 -21.28
C ALA A 212 -3.15 -6.41 -21.08
N ARG A 213 -1.84 -6.16 -21.27
CA ARG A 213 -0.78 -7.17 -21.11
C ARG A 213 -0.66 -7.65 -19.68
N TYR A 214 -0.76 -6.76 -18.69
CA TYR A 214 -0.66 -7.11 -17.28
C TYR A 214 -2.01 -6.90 -16.61
N THR A 215 -2.63 -7.97 -16.12
CA THR A 215 -3.96 -7.91 -15.50
C THR A 215 -3.97 -8.66 -14.17
N VAL A 216 -4.75 -8.16 -13.22
CA VAL A 216 -5.09 -8.87 -11.99
C VAL A 216 -6.45 -9.51 -12.15
N LYS A 217 -6.57 -10.82 -11.97
CA LYS A 217 -7.84 -11.57 -12.09
C LYS A 217 -7.94 -12.71 -11.09
N HIS A 218 -9.17 -13.07 -10.73
CA HIS A 218 -9.46 -14.29 -9.99
C HIS A 218 -9.32 -15.50 -10.94
N TYR A 219 -8.51 -16.47 -10.54
CA TYR A 219 -8.21 -17.65 -11.35
C TYR A 219 -9.12 -18.81 -10.96
N THR A 220 -9.80 -19.39 -11.94
CA THR A 220 -10.45 -20.70 -11.80
C THR A 220 -10.09 -21.61 -12.96
N SER A 221 -9.90 -22.90 -12.69
CA SER A 221 -9.84 -23.94 -13.72
C SER A 221 -10.81 -25.07 -13.41
N ARG A 222 -11.31 -25.69 -14.47
CA ARG A 222 -12.14 -26.91 -14.40
C ARG A 222 -11.47 -27.98 -15.24
N LYS A 223 -11.14 -29.09 -14.60
CA LYS A 223 -10.73 -30.32 -15.29
C LYS A 223 -11.99 -31.10 -15.61
N ARG A 224 -12.19 -31.49 -16.86
CA ARG A 224 -13.31 -32.34 -17.24
C ARG A 224 -12.79 -33.76 -17.42
N TYR A 225 -13.44 -34.72 -16.79
CA TYR A 225 -13.18 -36.14 -17.02
C TYR A 225 -14.11 -36.60 -18.14
N SER A 226 -13.60 -37.39 -19.10
CA SER A 226 -14.45 -38.05 -20.10
C SER A 226 -15.46 -38.97 -19.43
N GLU A 227 -16.60 -39.23 -20.07
CA GLU A 227 -17.65 -40.15 -19.57
C GLU A 227 -17.11 -41.56 -19.24
N ASP A 228 -16.05 -41.99 -19.93
CA ASP A 228 -15.41 -43.30 -19.71
C ASP A 228 -14.35 -43.30 -18.59
N GLY A 229 -14.09 -42.15 -17.94
CA GLY A 229 -13.08 -42.02 -16.87
C GLY A 229 -11.61 -42.20 -17.29
N GLU A 230 -11.36 -42.62 -18.53
CA GLU A 230 -10.01 -42.96 -19.04
C GLU A 230 -9.29 -41.80 -19.75
N ALA A 231 -10.00 -40.76 -20.20
CA ALA A 231 -9.42 -39.59 -20.85
C ALA A 231 -9.69 -38.29 -20.09
N TRP A 232 -8.63 -37.50 -19.87
CA TRP A 232 -8.77 -36.13 -19.39
C TRP A 232 -9.21 -35.24 -20.57
N GLU A 233 -10.39 -34.62 -20.48
CA GLU A 233 -10.77 -33.53 -21.38
C GLU A 233 -10.21 -32.18 -20.87
N HIS A 234 -9.88 -31.30 -21.82
CA HIS A 234 -9.18 -30.03 -21.65
C HIS A 234 -9.43 -29.28 -20.34
N GLU A 235 -8.36 -28.77 -19.74
CA GLU A 235 -8.43 -27.82 -18.64
C GLU A 235 -8.93 -26.48 -19.19
N ARG A 236 -10.18 -26.11 -18.85
CA ARG A 236 -10.67 -24.75 -19.14
C ARG A 236 -10.23 -23.84 -18.02
N ILE A 237 -9.34 -22.90 -18.33
CA ILE A 237 -8.92 -21.84 -17.42
C ILE A 237 -9.80 -20.62 -17.67
N ARG A 238 -10.32 -20.03 -16.60
CA ARG A 238 -11.17 -18.85 -16.63
C ARG A 238 -10.58 -17.77 -15.71
N LEU A 239 -10.45 -16.57 -16.26
CA LEU A 239 -10.00 -15.38 -15.56
C LEU A 239 -11.22 -14.50 -15.29
N GLU A 240 -11.51 -14.31 -14.01
CA GLU A 240 -12.75 -13.68 -13.55
C GLU A 240 -12.45 -12.31 -12.93
N PRO A 241 -13.14 -11.24 -13.39
CA PRO A 241 -13.23 -10.02 -12.60
C PRO A 241 -14.04 -10.28 -11.32
N LEU A 242 -13.83 -9.44 -10.31
CA LEU A 242 -14.71 -9.42 -9.13
C LEU A 242 -15.85 -8.41 -9.27
N ASN A 243 -15.66 -7.40 -10.12
CA ASN A 243 -16.68 -6.43 -10.46
C ASN A 243 -17.61 -7.02 -11.55
N PRO A 244 -18.93 -7.18 -11.29
CA PRO A 244 -19.89 -7.75 -12.24
C PRO A 244 -20.08 -6.96 -13.54
N GLU A 245 -19.63 -5.71 -13.61
CA GLU A 245 -19.69 -4.89 -14.83
C GLU A 245 -18.69 -5.35 -15.91
N PHE A 246 -17.78 -6.25 -15.55
CA PHE A 246 -16.75 -6.78 -16.44
C PHE A 246 -17.02 -8.26 -16.73
N GLU A 247 -16.84 -8.66 -17.99
CA GLU A 247 -17.04 -10.04 -18.39
C GLU A 247 -15.82 -10.92 -18.07
N PRO A 248 -16.01 -12.15 -17.55
CA PRO A 248 -14.94 -13.13 -17.46
C PRO A 248 -14.57 -13.66 -18.85
N TRP A 249 -13.33 -14.11 -19.00
CA TRP A 249 -12.88 -14.73 -20.24
C TRP A 249 -12.09 -16.01 -19.96
N ASP A 250 -12.12 -16.91 -20.93
CA ASP A 250 -11.35 -18.14 -20.88
C ASP A 250 -10.01 -17.95 -21.60
N VAL A 251 -8.99 -18.67 -21.16
CA VAL A 251 -7.65 -18.66 -21.73
C VAL A 251 -7.10 -20.07 -21.79
N GLU A 252 -6.23 -20.31 -22.75
CA GLU A 252 -5.42 -21.51 -22.83
C GLU A 252 -4.12 -21.36 -22.01
N PRO A 253 -3.54 -22.45 -21.50
CA PRO A 253 -2.32 -22.39 -20.68
C PRO A 253 -1.12 -21.69 -21.33
N HIS A 254 -1.07 -21.63 -22.67
CA HIS A 254 0.01 -21.00 -23.43
C HIS A 254 -0.24 -19.53 -23.75
N GLU A 255 -1.41 -18.97 -23.43
CA GLU A 255 -1.76 -17.58 -23.71
C GLU A 255 -1.34 -16.61 -22.59
N PHE A 256 -0.81 -17.13 -21.47
CA PHE A 256 -0.42 -16.30 -20.34
C PHE A 256 0.67 -16.92 -19.46
N ALA A 257 1.28 -16.08 -18.63
CA ALA A 257 2.10 -16.49 -17.49
C ALA A 257 1.56 -15.89 -16.19
N VAL A 258 1.68 -16.67 -15.11
CA VAL A 258 1.42 -16.17 -13.76
C VAL A 258 2.68 -15.49 -13.26
N VAL A 259 2.56 -14.21 -12.92
CA VAL A 259 3.65 -13.40 -12.40
C VAL A 259 3.70 -13.51 -10.88
N ALA A 260 2.57 -13.27 -10.22
CA ALA A 260 2.48 -13.19 -8.78
C ALA A 260 1.06 -13.50 -8.27
N GLU A 261 0.95 -13.85 -6.99
CA GLU A 261 -0.31 -13.92 -6.26
C GLU A 261 -0.55 -12.60 -5.51
N TRP A 262 -1.76 -12.08 -5.61
CA TRP A 262 -2.19 -10.95 -4.80
C TRP A 262 -2.42 -11.39 -3.36
N VAL A 263 -1.90 -10.62 -2.40
CA VAL A 263 -1.99 -10.91 -0.97
C VAL A 263 -3.06 -10.05 -0.32
N HIS A 264 -2.93 -8.73 -0.39
CA HIS A 264 -3.91 -7.75 0.08
C HIS A 264 -3.60 -6.35 -0.45
N VAL A 265 -4.56 -5.43 -0.32
CA VAL A 265 -4.36 -3.99 -0.52
C VAL A 265 -3.65 -3.39 0.69
N LEU A 266 -2.71 -2.47 0.46
CA LEU A 266 -2.04 -1.69 1.51
C LEU A 266 -2.85 -0.42 1.78
N ASP A 267 -3.06 -0.11 3.06
CA ASP A 267 -3.68 1.15 3.45
C ASP A 267 -2.66 2.30 3.56
#